data_AF-A0A930N488-F1
#
_entry.id   AF-A0A930N488-F1
#
_cell.length_a   1.000
_cell.length_b   1.000
_cell.length_c   1.000
_cell.angle_alpha   90.00
_cell.angle_beta   90.00
_cell.angle_gamma   90.00
#
_symmetry.space_group_name_H-M   'P 1'
#
loop_
_entity.id
_entity.type
_entity.pdbx_description
1 polymer ?
#
loop_
_entity_poly.entity_id
_entity_poly.type
_entity_poly.pdbx_seq_one_letter_code
_entity_poly.pdbx_strand_id
1 'polypeptide(L)'
;VNGGWQGNRATKGLLDLFGANKATDKRCLMTAAATADIASVTNFDQGVYVHKFRNVTSTGANGSDGDQCDTDFPLFRLAELYLNYAEAAVRGKANTATGLQYLNLVRARAYGATTGNYSALPSLDEMLAERGRELFWEGHRRTDLIRFGKFVSADYVWPWKAGVKAGAASQAYRTLYPIPADDIQANPEQLKQNTGY
;
A
#
# COMPACT_ATOMS: atom_id res chain seq x y z
N VAL A 1 -3.23 21.42 8.62
CA VAL A 1 -1.83 21.24 9.07
C VAL A 1 -1.04 22.47 8.67
N ASN A 2 -0.34 23.11 9.62
CA ASN A 2 0.30 24.41 9.41
C ASN A 2 1.62 24.36 8.60
N GLY A 3 2.07 23.17 8.20
CA GLY A 3 3.27 22.98 7.38
C GLY A 3 3.37 21.57 6.79
N GLY A 4 4.51 21.26 6.19
CA GLY A 4 4.80 19.93 5.65
C GLY A 4 6.31 19.65 5.66
N TRP A 5 6.71 18.51 6.21
CA TRP A 5 8.12 18.13 6.35
C TRP A 5 8.76 17.58 5.07
N GLN A 6 8.02 17.56 3.96
CA GLN A 6 8.48 17.03 2.68
C GLN A 6 9.10 15.63 2.83
N GLY A 7 8.41 14.72 3.53
CA GLY A 7 8.91 13.38 3.81
C GLY A 7 8.34 12.32 2.86
N ASN A 8 7.41 11.53 3.37
CA ASN A 8 6.86 10.40 2.63
C ASN A 8 6.12 10.83 1.37
N ARG A 9 6.42 10.14 0.26
CA ARG A 9 5.74 10.25 -1.03
C ARG A 9 5.72 8.89 -1.73
N ALA A 10 4.73 8.67 -2.58
CA ALA A 10 4.60 7.42 -3.30
C ALA A 10 5.52 7.36 -4.53
N THR A 11 5.85 6.14 -4.95
CA THR A 11 6.46 5.88 -6.26
C THR A 11 5.39 5.93 -7.34
N LYS A 12 5.81 6.15 -8.59
CA LYS A 12 4.93 6.06 -9.77
C LYS A 12 4.14 4.73 -9.82
N GLY A 13 4.76 3.64 -9.38
CA GLY A 13 4.12 2.32 -9.36
C GLY A 13 2.80 2.25 -8.59
N LEU A 14 2.63 3.05 -7.52
CA LEU A 14 1.33 3.13 -6.83
C LEU A 14 0.28 3.85 -7.68
N LEU A 15 0.65 4.98 -8.29
CA LEU A 15 -0.23 5.74 -9.17
C LEU A 15 -0.62 4.92 -10.41
N ASP A 16 0.30 4.11 -10.94
CA ASP A 16 0.07 3.29 -12.11
C ASP A 16 -0.90 2.13 -11.87
N LEU A 17 -1.12 1.71 -10.61
CA LEU A 17 -2.20 0.76 -10.29
C LEU A 17 -3.59 1.25 -10.70
N PHE A 18 -3.76 2.57 -10.82
CA PHE A 18 -5.01 3.20 -11.25
C PHE A 18 -5.09 3.35 -12.78
N GLY A 19 -3.95 3.34 -13.49
CA GLY A 19 -3.90 3.36 -14.95
C GLY A 19 -4.75 4.48 -15.58
N ALA A 20 -5.60 4.12 -16.54
CA ALA A 20 -6.56 5.03 -17.17
C ALA A 20 -7.73 5.43 -16.25
N ASN A 21 -7.94 4.69 -15.15
CA ASN A 21 -9.04 4.91 -14.21
C ASN A 21 -8.72 5.93 -13.11
N LYS A 22 -7.59 6.64 -13.18
CA LYS A 22 -7.21 7.66 -12.18
C LYS A 22 -8.32 8.70 -11.92
N ALA A 23 -9.06 9.08 -12.97
CA ALA A 23 -10.14 10.06 -12.87
C ALA A 23 -11.49 9.46 -12.41
N THR A 24 -11.70 8.14 -12.60
CA THR A 24 -12.98 7.47 -12.36
C THR A 24 -12.99 6.67 -11.05
N ASP A 25 -11.84 6.14 -10.64
CA ASP A 25 -11.65 5.47 -9.36
C ASP A 25 -11.36 6.51 -8.27
N LYS A 26 -12.39 6.82 -7.47
CA LYS A 26 -12.33 7.87 -6.43
C LYS A 26 -11.34 7.57 -5.29
N ARG A 27 -10.76 6.37 -5.26
CA ARG A 27 -9.67 6.04 -4.31
C ARG A 27 -8.33 6.65 -4.73
N CYS A 28 -8.20 7.13 -5.97
CA CYS A 28 -7.01 7.80 -6.47
C CYS A 28 -6.84 9.19 -5.84
N LEU A 29 -6.51 9.23 -4.55
CA LEU A 29 -6.27 10.44 -3.76
C LEU A 29 -4.80 10.88 -3.89
N MET A 30 -4.33 11.01 -5.13
CA MET A 30 -2.92 11.22 -5.44
C MET A 30 -2.73 12.23 -6.55
N THR A 31 -1.60 12.92 -6.52
CA THR A 31 -1.20 13.87 -7.56
C THR A 31 0.28 13.68 -7.84
N ALA A 32 0.64 13.51 -9.11
CA ALA A 32 2.06 13.49 -9.47
C ALA A 32 2.67 14.87 -9.19
N ALA A 33 3.91 14.89 -8.72
CA ALA A 33 4.71 16.11 -8.72
C ALA A 33 5.04 16.53 -10.17
N ALA A 34 5.97 17.47 -10.36
CA ALA A 34 6.42 17.86 -11.71
C ALA A 34 6.86 16.64 -12.55
N THR A 35 7.38 15.61 -11.89
CA THR A 35 7.51 14.26 -12.45
C THR A 35 7.08 13.21 -11.43
N ALA A 36 6.42 12.15 -11.90
CA ALA A 36 6.10 11.00 -11.06
C ALA A 36 7.31 10.07 -10.84
N ASP A 37 8.37 10.23 -11.63
CA ASP A 37 9.60 9.44 -11.52
C ASP A 37 10.53 10.03 -10.46
N ILE A 38 11.07 9.17 -9.61
CA ILE A 38 12.00 9.56 -8.56
C ILE A 38 13.41 9.40 -9.12
N ALA A 39 13.98 10.48 -9.65
CA ALA A 39 15.35 10.49 -10.16
C ALA A 39 16.39 10.59 -9.03
N SER A 40 16.03 11.24 -7.91
CA SER A 40 16.81 11.31 -6.67
C SER A 40 15.91 11.05 -5.47
N VAL A 41 16.35 10.18 -4.56
CA VAL A 41 15.61 9.90 -3.31
C VAL A 41 15.59 11.09 -2.35
N THR A 42 16.54 12.02 -2.47
CA THR A 42 16.64 13.23 -1.63
C THR A 42 15.86 14.42 -2.18
N ASN A 43 15.33 14.31 -3.41
CA ASN A 43 14.47 15.34 -3.99
C ASN A 43 13.00 14.97 -3.74
N PHE A 44 12.31 15.80 -2.95
CA PHE A 44 10.90 15.60 -2.57
C PHE A 44 9.91 16.30 -3.50
N ASP A 45 10.40 17.02 -4.51
CA ASP A 45 9.60 17.58 -5.62
C ASP A 45 9.42 16.59 -6.79
N GLN A 46 9.82 15.34 -6.58
CA GLN A 46 9.70 14.23 -7.53
C GLN A 46 8.86 13.11 -6.91
N GLY A 47 8.12 12.35 -7.71
CA GLY A 47 7.28 11.26 -7.23
C GLY A 47 5.80 11.63 -7.19
N VAL A 48 5.05 10.94 -6.33
CA VAL A 48 3.59 11.08 -6.25
C VAL A 48 3.20 11.51 -4.85
N TYR A 49 2.55 12.67 -4.74
CA TYR A 49 1.95 13.14 -3.49
C TYR A 49 0.67 12.37 -3.22
N VAL A 50 0.47 12.04 -1.95
CA VAL A 50 -0.67 11.24 -1.49
C VAL A 50 -1.46 12.03 -0.48
N HIS A 51 -2.76 12.14 -0.71
CA HIS A 51 -3.71 12.98 0.03
C HIS A 51 -4.75 12.16 0.78
N LYS A 52 -4.44 10.89 1.06
CA LYS A 52 -5.36 9.95 1.73
C LYS A 52 -5.68 10.34 3.16
N PHE A 53 -4.63 10.56 3.96
CA PHE A 53 -4.76 11.01 5.33
C PHE A 53 -4.55 12.53 5.36
N ARG A 54 -5.59 13.26 5.75
CA ARG A 54 -5.61 14.72 5.82
C ARG A 54 -6.42 15.14 7.01
N ASN A 55 -5.97 16.19 7.70
CA ASN A 55 -6.72 16.79 8.81
C ASN A 55 -7.85 17.72 8.30
N VAL A 56 -8.79 17.13 7.56
CA VAL A 56 -9.95 17.79 6.97
C VAL A 56 -11.17 16.91 7.24
N THR A 57 -12.24 17.50 7.77
CA THR A 57 -13.48 16.80 8.10
C THR A 57 -14.21 16.33 6.84
N SER A 58 -15.20 15.44 7.01
CA SER A 58 -16.04 14.96 5.90
C SER A 58 -16.85 16.07 5.22
N THR A 59 -17.07 17.21 5.88
CA THR A 59 -17.75 18.38 5.31
C THR A 59 -16.78 19.38 4.67
N GLY A 60 -15.47 19.09 4.67
CA GLY A 60 -14.43 19.93 4.09
C GLY A 60 -13.89 21.02 5.02
N ALA A 61 -14.29 21.05 6.29
CA ALA A 61 -13.70 21.96 7.28
C ALA A 61 -12.31 21.46 7.70
N ASN A 62 -11.46 22.37 8.20
CA ASN A 62 -10.20 21.96 8.83
C ASN A 62 -10.50 21.18 10.12
N GLY A 63 -9.55 20.31 10.52
CA GLY A 63 -9.56 19.73 11.87
C GLY A 63 -9.45 20.81 12.96
N SER A 64 -9.69 20.39 14.20
CA SER A 64 -9.77 21.24 15.38
C SER A 64 -8.48 22.01 15.67
N ASP A 65 -7.34 21.42 15.32
CA ASP A 65 -6.01 22.00 15.53
C ASP A 65 -5.11 21.85 14.29
N GLY A 66 -4.18 22.79 14.14
CA GLY A 66 -3.26 22.85 13.00
C GLY A 66 -2.08 21.89 13.09
N ASP A 67 -1.73 21.40 14.27
CA ASP A 67 -0.57 20.54 14.52
C ASP A 67 -0.98 19.20 15.16
N GLN A 68 -2.08 19.16 15.90
CA GLN A 68 -2.70 17.96 16.44
C GLN A 68 -3.82 17.50 15.51
N CYS A 69 -3.55 16.45 14.74
CA CYS A 69 -4.53 15.93 13.77
C CYS A 69 -5.65 15.14 14.48
N ASP A 70 -6.89 15.38 14.08
CA ASP A 70 -8.07 14.63 14.56
C ASP A 70 -8.24 13.29 13.84
N THR A 71 -7.42 13.03 12.81
CA THR A 71 -7.61 11.88 11.91
C THR A 71 -7.20 10.57 12.59
N ASP A 72 -8.17 9.70 12.83
CA ASP A 72 -7.92 8.35 13.32
C ASP A 72 -7.23 7.47 12.25
N PHE A 73 -6.38 6.55 12.71
CA PHE A 73 -5.79 5.52 11.85
C PHE A 73 -6.66 4.24 11.88
N PRO A 74 -7.23 3.82 10.74
CA PRO A 74 -8.07 2.63 10.69
C PRO A 74 -7.20 1.37 10.71
N LEU A 75 -6.85 0.88 11.90
CA LEU A 75 -6.00 -0.31 12.05
C LEU A 75 -6.64 -1.55 11.39
N PHE A 76 -7.97 -1.69 11.51
CA PHE A 76 -8.77 -2.67 10.78
C PHE A 76 -10.03 -2.00 10.25
N ARG A 77 -10.43 -2.36 9.03
CA ARG A 77 -11.70 -1.89 8.44
C ARG A 77 -12.29 -2.91 7.48
N LEU A 78 -13.61 -2.88 7.34
CA LEU A 78 -14.38 -3.91 6.64
C LEU A 78 -13.91 -4.23 5.21
N ALA A 79 -13.45 -3.23 4.45
CA ALA A 79 -12.97 -3.47 3.09
C ALA A 79 -11.73 -4.38 3.05
N GLU A 80 -10.87 -4.34 4.08
CA GLU A 80 -9.74 -5.26 4.20
C GLU A 80 -10.23 -6.70 4.37
N LEU A 81 -11.25 -6.92 5.21
CA LEU A 81 -11.84 -8.24 5.43
C LEU A 81 -12.50 -8.77 4.14
N TYR A 82 -13.19 -7.91 3.39
CA TYR A 82 -13.72 -8.26 2.07
C TYR A 82 -12.64 -8.68 1.09
N LEU A 83 -11.52 -7.95 1.04
CA LEU A 83 -10.39 -8.31 0.18
C LEU A 83 -9.66 -9.56 0.65
N ASN A 84 -9.57 -9.81 1.95
CA ASN A 84 -9.01 -11.04 2.52
C ASN A 84 -9.86 -12.26 2.11
N TYR A 85 -11.18 -12.15 2.19
CA TYR A 85 -12.09 -13.21 1.74
C TYR A 85 -12.01 -13.42 0.22
N ALA A 86 -12.02 -12.34 -0.56
CA ALA A 86 -11.90 -12.42 -2.01
C ALA A 86 -10.56 -13.08 -2.44
N GLU A 87 -9.45 -12.73 -1.78
CA GLU A 87 -8.16 -13.39 -2.02
C GLU A 87 -8.20 -14.88 -1.65
N ALA A 88 -8.81 -15.24 -0.52
CA ALA A 88 -8.98 -16.64 -0.12
C ALA A 88 -9.81 -17.42 -1.17
N ALA A 89 -10.84 -16.79 -1.74
CA ALA A 89 -11.64 -17.39 -2.81
C ALA A 89 -10.84 -17.57 -4.10
N VAL A 90 -10.02 -16.57 -4.51
CA VAL A 90 -9.08 -16.70 -5.65
C VAL A 90 -8.09 -17.85 -5.45
N ARG A 91 -7.66 -18.10 -4.20
CA ARG A 91 -6.79 -19.21 -3.82
C ARG A 91 -7.52 -20.57 -3.69
N GLY A 92 -8.82 -20.62 -3.98
CA GLY A 92 -9.63 -21.84 -3.87
C GLY A 92 -9.89 -22.28 -2.43
N LYS A 93 -9.84 -21.37 -1.45
CA LYS A 93 -10.01 -21.63 -0.02
C LYS A 93 -11.28 -21.00 0.58
N ALA A 94 -12.10 -20.35 -0.24
CA ALA A 94 -13.39 -19.76 0.15
C ALA A 94 -14.39 -19.79 -1.01
N ASN A 95 -15.65 -19.44 -0.75
CA ASN A 95 -16.70 -19.45 -1.77
C ASN A 95 -16.45 -18.38 -2.86
N THR A 96 -16.41 -18.81 -4.12
CA THR A 96 -16.14 -17.93 -5.27
C THR A 96 -17.19 -16.83 -5.44
N ALA A 97 -18.48 -17.15 -5.31
CA ALA A 97 -19.56 -16.19 -5.51
C ALA A 97 -19.56 -15.11 -4.41
N THR A 98 -19.38 -15.51 -3.15
CA THR A 98 -19.24 -14.60 -2.01
C THR A 98 -17.98 -13.73 -2.15
N GLY A 99 -16.84 -14.32 -2.55
CA GLY A 99 -15.61 -13.57 -2.80
C GLY A 99 -15.77 -12.50 -3.88
N LEU A 100 -16.42 -12.85 -4.99
CA LEU A 100 -16.71 -11.90 -6.07
C LEU A 100 -17.66 -10.80 -5.61
N GLN A 101 -18.69 -11.15 -4.84
CA GLN A 101 -19.62 -10.19 -4.26
C GLN A 101 -18.88 -9.16 -3.38
N TYR A 102 -18.05 -9.62 -2.45
CA TYR A 102 -17.29 -8.74 -1.55
C TYR A 102 -16.29 -7.86 -2.28
N LEU A 103 -15.58 -8.41 -3.28
CA LEU A 103 -14.72 -7.62 -4.16
C LEU A 103 -15.50 -6.52 -4.88
N ASN A 104 -16.66 -6.84 -5.43
CA ASN A 104 -17.50 -5.88 -6.14
C ASN A 104 -18.15 -4.83 -5.23
N LEU A 105 -18.36 -5.11 -3.94
CA LEU A 105 -18.77 -4.07 -2.97
C LEU A 105 -17.70 -2.97 -2.83
N VAL A 106 -16.43 -3.37 -2.76
CA VAL A 106 -15.30 -2.43 -2.69
C VAL A 106 -15.21 -1.60 -3.97
N ARG A 107 -15.34 -2.26 -5.13
CA ARG A 107 -15.24 -1.60 -6.45
C ARG A 107 -16.43 -0.69 -6.73
N ALA A 108 -17.65 -1.13 -6.45
CA ALA A 108 -18.84 -0.30 -6.64
C ALA A 108 -18.76 1.01 -5.82
N ARG A 109 -18.25 0.96 -4.59
CA ARG A 109 -18.00 2.16 -3.77
C ARG A 109 -16.92 3.06 -4.40
N ALA A 110 -15.84 2.47 -4.90
CA ALA A 110 -14.73 3.22 -5.50
C ALA A 110 -15.13 3.98 -6.77
N TYR A 111 -15.92 3.35 -7.64
CA TYR A 111 -16.38 3.95 -8.91
C TYR A 111 -17.70 4.72 -8.75
N GLY A 112 -18.41 4.53 -7.63
CA GLY A 112 -19.77 5.06 -7.44
C GLY A 112 -20.82 4.41 -8.35
N ALA A 113 -20.47 3.33 -9.03
CA ALA A 113 -21.27 2.60 -10.00
C ALA A 113 -20.73 1.18 -10.17
N THR A 114 -21.50 0.31 -10.84
CA THR A 114 -21.08 -1.07 -11.13
C THR A 114 -20.18 -1.19 -12.36
N THR A 115 -19.88 -0.09 -13.06
CA THR A 115 -19.02 -0.08 -14.26
C THR A 115 -17.61 -0.60 -14.00
N GLY A 116 -17.13 -0.49 -12.76
CA GLY A 116 -15.86 -1.05 -12.35
C GLY A 116 -15.93 -2.53 -11.97
N ASN A 117 -17.11 -3.16 -11.83
CA ASN A 117 -17.20 -4.49 -11.24
C ASN A 117 -16.59 -5.58 -12.13
N TYR A 118 -16.04 -6.61 -11.49
CA TYR A 118 -15.61 -7.82 -12.16
C TYR A 118 -16.79 -8.76 -12.41
N SER A 119 -16.78 -9.45 -13.55
CA SER A 119 -17.75 -10.51 -13.87
C SER A 119 -17.37 -11.87 -13.26
N ALA A 120 -16.10 -12.07 -12.93
CA ALA A 120 -15.56 -13.26 -12.27
C ALA A 120 -14.40 -12.85 -11.35
N LEU A 121 -13.98 -13.72 -10.43
CA LEU A 121 -12.80 -13.45 -9.61
C LEU A 121 -11.56 -13.24 -10.51
N PRO A 122 -10.75 -12.19 -10.25
CA PRO A 122 -9.59 -11.89 -11.07
C PRO A 122 -8.39 -12.77 -10.69
N SER A 123 -7.27 -12.59 -11.39
CA SER A 123 -6.01 -13.28 -11.06
C SER A 123 -5.48 -12.87 -9.68
N LEU A 124 -4.57 -13.68 -9.14
CA LEU A 124 -3.93 -13.37 -7.86
C LEU A 124 -3.10 -12.06 -7.93
N ASP A 125 -2.38 -11.82 -9.01
CA ASP A 125 -1.65 -10.55 -9.21
C ASP A 125 -2.60 -9.34 -9.26
N GLU A 126 -3.77 -9.50 -9.86
CA GLU A 126 -4.78 -8.45 -9.88
C GLU A 126 -5.44 -8.24 -8.50
N MET A 127 -5.56 -9.29 -7.68
CA MET A 127 -5.93 -9.13 -6.26
C MET A 127 -4.88 -8.31 -5.50
N LEU A 128 -3.59 -8.53 -5.74
CA LEU A 128 -2.53 -7.71 -5.14
C LEU A 128 -2.59 -6.25 -5.61
N ALA A 129 -2.96 -6.02 -6.88
CA ALA A 129 -3.19 -4.69 -7.41
C ALA A 129 -4.42 -4.01 -6.76
N GLU A 130 -5.53 -4.73 -6.58
CA GLU A 130 -6.74 -4.22 -5.94
C GLU A 130 -6.51 -3.86 -4.47
N ARG A 131 -5.79 -4.72 -3.74
CA ARG A 131 -5.32 -4.40 -2.38
C ARG A 131 -4.44 -3.16 -2.37
N GLY A 132 -3.60 -2.97 -3.39
CA GLY A 132 -2.80 -1.75 -3.55
C GLY A 132 -3.66 -0.49 -3.77
N ARG A 133 -4.70 -0.56 -4.60
CA ARG A 133 -5.63 0.57 -4.81
C ARG A 133 -6.48 0.89 -3.59
N GLU A 134 -6.91 -0.13 -2.85
CA GLU A 134 -7.79 0.03 -1.70
C GLU A 134 -7.04 0.44 -0.42
N LEU A 135 -5.93 -0.25 -0.12
CA LEU A 135 -5.27 -0.23 1.19
C LEU A 135 -3.93 0.52 1.19
N PHE A 136 -3.63 1.33 0.16
CA PHE A 136 -2.38 2.08 0.13
C PHE A 136 -2.23 2.98 1.37
N TRP A 137 -1.01 3.03 1.91
CA TRP A 137 -0.66 3.82 3.10
C TRP A 137 -1.36 3.42 4.41
N GLU A 138 -1.98 2.23 4.46
CA GLU A 138 -2.62 1.69 5.68
C GLU A 138 -1.79 0.56 6.34
N GLY A 139 -0.49 0.46 6.05
CA GLY A 139 0.39 -0.53 6.70
C GLY A 139 0.34 -1.96 6.16
N HIS A 140 -0.53 -2.28 5.19
CA HIS A 140 -0.66 -3.66 4.67
C HIS A 140 0.40 -4.06 3.62
N ARG A 141 0.91 -3.11 2.83
CA ARG A 141 1.62 -3.41 1.57
C ARG A 141 2.87 -4.29 1.74
N ARG A 142 3.64 -4.11 2.83
CA ARG A 142 4.83 -4.93 3.11
C ARG A 142 4.44 -6.39 3.33
N THR A 143 3.49 -6.63 4.21
CA THR A 143 2.98 -7.97 4.54
C THR A 143 2.42 -8.64 3.28
N ASP A 144 1.63 -7.91 2.50
CA ASP A 144 1.09 -8.43 1.24
C ASP A 144 2.19 -8.83 0.27
N LEU A 145 3.17 -7.95 0.01
CA LEU A 145 4.26 -8.26 -0.91
C LEU A 145 5.09 -9.47 -0.43
N ILE A 146 5.26 -9.67 0.87
CA ILE A 146 5.95 -10.85 1.42
C ILE A 146 5.13 -12.12 1.17
N ARG A 147 3.83 -12.12 1.50
CA ARG A 147 2.95 -13.28 1.29
C ARG A 147 2.79 -13.66 -0.19
N PHE A 148 2.96 -12.70 -1.09
CA PHE A 148 2.92 -12.91 -2.54
C PHE A 148 4.31 -13.22 -3.14
N GLY A 149 5.37 -13.31 -2.33
CA GLY A 149 6.73 -13.58 -2.80
C GLY A 149 7.34 -12.44 -3.63
N LYS A 150 6.74 -11.25 -3.63
CA LYS A 150 7.14 -10.10 -4.45
C LYS A 150 8.09 -9.13 -3.73
N PHE A 151 8.13 -9.17 -2.39
CA PHE A 151 8.86 -8.16 -1.60
C PHE A 151 10.36 -8.15 -1.91
N VAL A 152 11.01 -9.30 -2.01
CA VAL A 152 12.45 -9.42 -2.30
C VAL A 152 12.74 -9.88 -3.74
N SER A 153 11.75 -10.38 -4.48
CA SER A 153 11.93 -10.92 -5.84
C SER A 153 12.32 -9.86 -6.88
N ALA A 154 12.98 -10.29 -7.96
CA ALA A 154 13.21 -9.51 -9.18
C ALA A 154 11.94 -9.37 -10.04
N ASP A 155 10.93 -10.23 -9.86
CA ASP A 155 9.72 -10.27 -10.69
C ASP A 155 8.77 -9.09 -10.44
N TYR A 156 9.01 -8.35 -9.36
CA TYR A 156 8.23 -7.16 -9.00
C TYR A 156 9.16 -6.12 -8.38
N VAL A 157 9.63 -5.19 -9.20
CA VAL A 157 10.52 -4.11 -8.82
C VAL A 157 9.80 -2.77 -8.79
N TRP A 158 10.34 -1.83 -8.03
CA TRP A 158 9.89 -0.44 -7.98
C TRP A 158 11.11 0.47 -7.94
N PRO A 159 10.96 1.77 -8.26
CA PRO A 159 12.08 2.71 -8.23
C PRO A 159 12.80 2.67 -6.89
N TRP A 160 14.13 2.55 -6.93
CA TRP A 160 15.00 2.48 -5.74
C TRP A 160 14.81 1.25 -4.84
N LYS A 161 14.11 0.20 -5.31
CA LYS A 161 14.10 -1.09 -4.62
C LYS A 161 15.54 -1.60 -4.47
N ALA A 162 15.89 -1.99 -3.24
CA ALA A 162 17.25 -2.42 -2.87
C ALA A 162 18.34 -1.38 -3.19
N GLY A 163 18.00 -0.09 -3.24
CA GLY A 163 18.96 0.99 -3.51
C GLY A 163 19.34 1.17 -4.98
N VAL A 164 18.75 0.41 -5.90
CA VAL A 164 19.01 0.51 -7.34
C VAL A 164 17.92 1.35 -7.99
N LYS A 165 18.27 2.38 -8.77
CA LYS A 165 17.30 3.32 -9.36
C LYS A 165 16.18 2.63 -10.15
N ALA A 166 16.54 1.67 -11.01
CA ALA A 166 15.56 0.87 -11.77
C ALA A 166 14.84 -0.20 -10.92
N GLY A 167 15.28 -0.39 -9.68
CA GLY A 167 14.89 -1.48 -8.79
C GLY A 167 15.66 -2.76 -9.09
N ALA A 168 15.89 -3.56 -8.05
CA ALA A 168 16.51 -4.86 -8.14
C ALA A 168 15.89 -5.83 -7.13
N ALA A 169 16.19 -7.13 -7.28
CA ALA A 169 15.95 -8.09 -6.23
C ALA A 169 16.70 -7.67 -4.94
N SER A 170 16.16 -8.08 -3.81
CA SER A 170 16.76 -7.88 -2.49
C SER A 170 17.17 -9.21 -1.88
N GLN A 171 18.03 -9.20 -0.87
CA GLN A 171 18.35 -10.42 -0.13
C GLN A 171 17.13 -10.95 0.64
N ALA A 172 16.97 -12.27 0.68
CA ALA A 172 15.80 -12.94 1.26
C ALA A 172 15.58 -12.63 2.76
N TYR A 173 16.66 -12.48 3.53
CA TYR A 173 16.60 -12.18 4.97
C TYR A 173 15.95 -10.84 5.29
N ARG A 174 15.86 -9.91 4.31
CA ARG A 174 15.16 -8.62 4.47
C ARG A 174 13.65 -8.73 4.58
N THR A 175 13.08 -9.94 4.43
CA THR A 175 11.67 -10.22 4.76
C THR A 175 11.39 -10.09 6.26
N LEU A 176 12.41 -10.18 7.11
CA LEU A 176 12.36 -9.85 8.53
C LEU A 176 13.21 -8.60 8.81
N TYR A 177 12.84 -7.86 9.84
CA TYR A 177 13.69 -6.78 10.36
C TYR A 177 14.76 -7.38 11.28
N PRO A 178 15.93 -6.73 11.42
CA PRO A 178 16.87 -7.12 12.46
C PRO A 178 16.23 -6.89 13.83
N ILE A 179 16.53 -7.77 14.78
CA ILE A 179 16.31 -7.49 16.20
C ILE A 179 17.27 -6.35 16.59
N PRO A 180 16.83 -5.34 17.36
CA PRO A 180 17.69 -4.24 17.80
C PRO A 180 18.99 -4.75 18.43
N ALA A 181 20.12 -4.11 18.07
CA ALA A 181 21.44 -4.53 18.54
C ALA A 181 21.57 -4.42 20.07
N ASP A 182 20.97 -3.39 20.66
CA ASP A 182 20.97 -3.18 22.12
C ASP A 182 20.27 -4.34 22.85
N ASP A 183 19.16 -4.87 22.31
CA ASP A 183 18.45 -6.02 22.89
C ASP A 183 19.28 -7.31 22.77
N ILE A 184 19.98 -7.50 21.65
CA ILE A 184 20.91 -8.63 21.47
C ILE A 184 22.08 -8.53 22.45
N GLN A 185 22.63 -7.32 22.66
CA GLN A 185 23.71 -7.10 23.61
C GLN A 185 23.25 -7.29 25.06
N ALA A 186 22.01 -6.91 25.39
CA ALA A 186 21.44 -7.09 26.71
C ALA A 186 21.10 -8.56 27.02
N ASN A 187 20.81 -9.39 26.02
CA ASN A 187 20.46 -10.80 26.19
C ASN A 187 21.11 -11.72 25.12
N PRO A 188 22.45 -11.81 25.06
CA PRO A 188 23.15 -12.49 23.97
C PRO A 188 22.97 -14.02 23.98
N GLU A 189 22.65 -14.59 25.14
CA GLU A 189 22.51 -16.03 25.30
C GLU A 189 21.16 -16.55 24.79
N GLN A 190 20.07 -15.83 25.03
CA GLN A 190 18.71 -16.28 24.69
C GLN A 190 18.14 -15.58 23.45
N LEU A 191 18.52 -14.33 23.19
CA LEU A 191 18.04 -13.61 22.02
C LEU A 191 18.99 -13.81 20.85
N LYS A 192 18.52 -14.52 19.81
CA LYS A 192 19.30 -14.80 18.61
C LYS A 192 18.80 -13.93 17.46
N GLN A 193 19.74 -13.35 16.73
CA GLN A 193 19.45 -12.52 15.57
C GLN A 193 18.75 -13.34 14.48
N ASN A 194 17.91 -12.66 13.69
CA ASN A 194 17.34 -13.21 12.47
C ASN A 194 18.46 -13.55 11.47
N THR A 195 18.42 -14.76 10.90
CA THR A 195 19.43 -15.26 9.96
C THR A 195 19.74 -14.24 8.85
N GLY A 196 21.02 -13.85 8.73
CA GLY A 196 21.50 -12.93 7.70
C GLY A 196 21.73 -11.49 8.16
N TYR A 197 21.36 -11.16 9.40
CA TYR A 197 21.75 -9.93 10.09
C TYR A 197 22.84 -10.17 11.13
#